data_AF-A0A1G8LFU6-F1
#
_entry.id   AF-A0A1G8LFU6-F1
#
_cell.length_a   1.000
_cell.length_b   1.000
_cell.length_c   1.000
_cell.angle_alpha   90.00
_cell.angle_beta   90.00
_cell.angle_gamma   90.00
#
_symmetry.space_group_name_H-M   'P 1'
#
loop_
_entity.id
_entity.type
_entity.pdbx_description
1 polymer ?
#
loop_
_entity_poly.entity_id
_entity_poly.type
_entity_poly.pdbx_seq_one_letter_code
_entity_poly.pdbx_strand_id
1 'polypeptide(L)'
;MEIERINDTTIKFYVTYADIEDRGFDSDEIWYNRERGEEFFFEMINEAYDHEDFEIEGPLWIQVQAFNNGLEIVITRGQMNDGNVKLEIPVGKDKDDNDVDDNIIDMLDDQLRSRQKDRDGANTTDPLSIVIAFADLEDLITLSKAVKLDYVQNEVYALENVYYLHIEFDDFYDEEEQDNILSRVLEYGEESDVSIHRIREYGHTVVSENGVEVLASYFS
;
A
#
# COMPACT_ATOMS: atom_id res chain seq x y z
N MET A 1 -21.97 -17.65 16.31
CA MET A 1 -20.63 -17.03 16.44
C MET A 1 -20.01 -17.36 17.80
N GLU A 2 -18.76 -17.80 17.80
CA GLU A 2 -17.94 -17.98 19.01
C GLU A 2 -16.75 -17.02 18.94
N ILE A 3 -16.47 -16.31 20.05
CA ILE A 3 -15.37 -15.36 20.17
C ILE A 3 -14.40 -15.91 21.22
N GLU A 4 -13.13 -16.01 20.85
CA GLU A 4 -12.04 -16.41 21.74
C GLU A 4 -10.95 -15.35 21.72
N ARG A 5 -10.68 -14.75 22.89
CA ARG A 5 -9.54 -13.85 23.05
C ARG A 5 -8.26 -14.66 23.24
N ILE A 6 -7.36 -14.59 22.26
CA ILE A 6 -6.07 -15.29 22.31
C ILE A 6 -5.08 -14.52 23.18
N ASN A 7 -5.05 -13.19 23.06
CA ASN A 7 -4.24 -12.29 23.90
C ASN A 7 -4.78 -10.84 23.83
N ASP A 8 -4.04 -9.87 24.38
CA ASP A 8 -4.44 -8.46 24.41
C ASP A 8 -4.41 -7.77 23.04
N THR A 9 -3.83 -8.39 22.03
CA THR A 9 -3.73 -7.88 20.66
C THR A 9 -4.41 -8.76 19.62
N THR A 10 -4.84 -9.96 19.98
CA THR A 10 -5.29 -10.98 19.03
C THR A 10 -6.61 -11.59 19.49
N ILE A 11 -7.60 -11.52 18.62
CA ILE A 11 -8.92 -12.10 18.82
C ILE A 11 -9.16 -13.12 17.71
N LYS A 12 -9.78 -14.23 18.09
CA LYS A 12 -10.17 -15.31 17.19
C LYS A 12 -11.69 -15.44 17.17
N PHE A 13 -12.25 -15.55 15.98
CA PHE A 13 -13.67 -15.73 15.73
C PHE A 13 -13.90 -17.03 14.99
N TYR A 14 -15.00 -17.69 15.34
CA TYR A 14 -15.55 -18.77 14.56
C TYR A 14 -16.98 -18.43 14.13
N VAL A 15 -17.22 -18.39 12.83
CA VAL A 15 -18.50 -18.03 12.22
C VAL A 15 -18.97 -19.19 11.36
N THR A 16 -20.17 -19.70 11.62
CA THR A 16 -20.74 -20.78 10.81
C THR A 16 -21.31 -20.24 9.50
N TYR A 17 -21.44 -21.08 8.47
CA TYR A 17 -22.05 -20.65 7.21
C TYR A 17 -23.49 -20.13 7.38
N ALA A 18 -24.27 -20.73 8.30
CA ALA A 18 -25.60 -20.24 8.63
C ALA A 18 -25.57 -18.82 9.26
N ASP A 19 -24.59 -18.55 10.11
CA ASP A 19 -24.40 -17.22 10.72
C ASP A 19 -23.97 -16.16 9.69
N ILE A 20 -23.28 -16.55 8.62
CA ILE A 20 -22.85 -15.67 7.51
C ILE A 20 -24.06 -15.33 6.63
N GLU A 21 -24.86 -16.35 6.28
CA GLU A 21 -26.08 -16.18 5.47
C GLU A 21 -27.15 -15.34 6.21
N ASP A 22 -27.32 -15.52 7.51
CA ASP A 22 -28.27 -14.73 8.33
C ASP A 22 -27.91 -13.24 8.37
N ARG A 23 -26.63 -12.90 8.17
CA ARG A 23 -26.13 -11.52 8.04
C ARG A 23 -26.22 -10.98 6.60
N GLY A 24 -26.65 -11.81 5.64
CA GLY A 24 -26.82 -11.42 4.25
C GLY A 24 -25.53 -11.41 3.43
N PHE A 25 -24.51 -12.14 3.90
CA PHE A 25 -23.27 -12.38 3.15
C PHE A 25 -23.28 -13.79 2.57
N ASP A 26 -22.65 -13.97 1.41
CA ASP A 26 -22.29 -15.29 0.90
C ASP A 26 -20.82 -15.60 1.27
N SER A 27 -20.55 -16.85 1.61
CA SER A 27 -19.19 -17.34 1.81
C SER A 27 -18.24 -17.06 0.64
N ASP A 28 -18.75 -17.11 -0.60
CA ASP A 28 -17.96 -16.79 -1.79
C ASP A 28 -17.75 -15.27 -1.95
N GLU A 29 -18.72 -14.44 -1.54
CA GLU A 29 -18.61 -12.98 -1.61
C GLU A 29 -17.49 -12.44 -0.71
N ILE A 30 -17.23 -13.09 0.42
CA ILE A 30 -16.13 -12.72 1.34
C ILE A 30 -14.76 -12.82 0.64
N TRP A 31 -14.58 -13.77 -0.29
CA TRP A 31 -13.31 -13.99 -0.98
C TRP A 31 -13.18 -13.20 -2.27
N TYR A 32 -14.26 -13.10 -3.06
CA TYR A 32 -14.21 -12.51 -4.40
C TYR A 32 -14.60 -11.04 -4.46
N ASN A 33 -15.30 -10.53 -3.44
CA ASN A 33 -15.70 -9.14 -3.36
C ASN A 33 -15.04 -8.48 -2.14
N ARG A 34 -13.98 -7.72 -2.43
CA ARG A 34 -13.19 -7.01 -1.41
C ARG A 34 -14.06 -6.12 -0.53
N GLU A 35 -14.98 -5.33 -1.11
CA GLU A 35 -15.82 -4.41 -0.34
C GLU A 35 -16.76 -5.15 0.62
N ARG A 36 -17.34 -6.26 0.16
CA ARG A 36 -18.20 -7.11 1.00
C ARG A 36 -17.42 -7.85 2.08
N GLY A 37 -16.22 -8.33 1.76
CA GLY A 37 -15.32 -8.95 2.72
C GLY A 37 -14.92 -7.97 3.82
N GLU A 38 -14.50 -6.76 3.45
CA GLU A 38 -14.15 -5.68 4.39
C GLU A 38 -15.34 -5.32 5.30
N GLU A 39 -16.54 -5.15 4.73
CA GLU A 39 -17.77 -4.87 5.49
C GLU A 39 -18.06 -5.94 6.55
N PHE A 40 -17.99 -7.22 6.17
CA PHE A 40 -18.16 -8.35 7.08
C PHE A 40 -17.12 -8.35 8.21
N PHE A 41 -15.84 -8.11 7.92
CA PHE A 41 -14.81 -8.05 8.96
C PHE A 41 -15.00 -6.85 9.91
N PHE A 42 -15.37 -5.67 9.40
CA PHE A 42 -15.67 -4.52 10.26
C PHE A 42 -16.87 -4.74 11.16
N GLU A 43 -17.93 -5.39 10.67
CA GLU A 43 -19.10 -5.74 11.49
C GLU A 43 -18.68 -6.69 12.62
N MET A 44 -17.90 -7.72 12.30
CA MET A 44 -17.38 -8.69 13.27
C MET A 44 -16.47 -8.05 14.32
N ILE A 45 -15.61 -7.12 13.90
CA ILE A 45 -14.72 -6.34 14.77
C ILE A 45 -15.53 -5.44 15.71
N ASN A 46 -16.55 -4.75 15.20
CA ASN A 46 -17.42 -3.89 15.99
C ASN A 46 -18.27 -4.70 16.99
N GLU A 47 -18.78 -5.87 16.58
CA GLU A 47 -19.50 -6.78 17.48
C GLU A 47 -18.59 -7.28 18.61
N ALA A 48 -17.30 -7.49 18.33
CA ALA A 48 -16.29 -7.83 19.34
C ALA A 48 -15.94 -6.64 20.26
N TYR A 49 -15.94 -5.42 19.73
CA TYR A 49 -15.64 -4.19 20.48
C TYR A 49 -16.61 -3.98 21.64
N ASP A 50 -17.91 -4.20 21.39
CA ASP A 50 -18.97 -4.01 22.39
C ASP A 50 -18.89 -5.00 23.57
N HIS A 51 -18.17 -6.11 23.41
CA HIS A 51 -18.09 -7.18 24.41
C HIS A 51 -16.81 -7.17 25.26
N GLU A 52 -15.70 -6.56 24.79
CA GLU A 52 -14.35 -6.82 25.34
C GLU A 52 -13.47 -5.57 25.58
N ASP A 53 -14.01 -4.34 25.51
CA ASP A 53 -13.27 -3.08 25.80
C ASP A 53 -11.93 -3.00 25.02
N PHE A 54 -11.95 -3.52 23.79
CA PHE A 54 -10.78 -3.70 22.95
C PHE A 54 -10.68 -2.52 21.98
N GLU A 55 -9.93 -1.49 22.35
CA GLU A 55 -9.69 -0.34 21.47
C GLU A 55 -8.96 -0.77 20.19
N ILE A 56 -9.65 -0.66 19.05
CA ILE A 56 -9.13 -0.99 17.72
C ILE A 56 -8.65 0.31 17.09
N GLU A 57 -7.45 0.72 17.48
CA GLU A 57 -6.75 1.84 16.86
C GLU A 57 -5.42 1.31 16.29
N GLY A 58 -5.18 1.54 15.00
CA GLY A 58 -3.98 1.10 14.30
C GLY A 58 -4.19 -0.07 13.32
N PRO A 59 -3.09 -0.56 12.71
CA PRO A 59 -3.15 -1.55 11.64
C PRO A 59 -3.62 -2.92 12.15
N LEU A 60 -4.50 -3.56 11.38
CA LEU A 60 -5.05 -4.88 11.67
C LEU A 60 -4.53 -5.92 10.68
N TRP A 61 -4.09 -7.04 11.22
CA TRP A 61 -3.80 -8.24 10.46
C TRP A 61 -4.97 -9.20 10.56
N ILE A 62 -5.50 -9.63 9.43
CA ILE A 62 -6.64 -10.55 9.38
C ILE A 62 -6.21 -11.81 8.65
N GLN A 63 -6.30 -12.94 9.35
CA GLN A 63 -6.12 -14.27 8.79
C GLN A 63 -7.46 -14.98 8.77
N VAL A 64 -7.85 -15.50 7.60
CA VAL A 64 -9.12 -16.21 7.41
C VAL A 64 -8.83 -17.63 6.96
N GLN A 65 -9.42 -18.61 7.65
CA GLN A 65 -9.33 -20.02 7.32
C GLN A 65 -10.73 -20.60 7.13
N ALA A 66 -10.97 -21.17 5.95
CA ALA A 66 -12.21 -21.88 5.67
C ALA A 66 -12.17 -23.31 6.22
N PHE A 67 -13.25 -23.71 6.87
CA PHE A 67 -13.51 -25.06 7.35
C PHE A 67 -14.83 -25.58 6.79
N ASN A 68 -15.06 -26.90 6.84
CA ASN A 68 -16.29 -27.50 6.30
C ASN A 68 -17.60 -26.94 6.88
N ASN A 69 -17.53 -26.34 8.07
CA ASN A 69 -18.70 -25.87 8.81
C ASN A 69 -18.72 -24.34 9.02
N GLY A 70 -17.77 -23.59 8.45
CA GLY A 70 -17.70 -22.14 8.63
C GLY A 70 -16.32 -21.54 8.35
N LEU A 71 -16.14 -20.30 8.79
CA LEU A 71 -14.91 -19.54 8.71
C LEU A 71 -14.32 -19.34 10.11
N GLU A 72 -13.02 -19.57 10.24
CA GLU A 72 -12.21 -19.16 11.38
C GLU A 72 -11.44 -17.90 11.00
N ILE A 73 -11.52 -16.86 11.81
CA ILE A 73 -10.93 -15.56 11.52
C ILE A 73 -10.08 -15.16 12.72
N VAL A 74 -8.81 -14.89 12.50
CA VAL A 74 -7.87 -14.40 13.52
C VAL A 74 -7.49 -12.97 13.16
N ILE A 75 -7.74 -12.06 14.10
CA ILE A 75 -7.45 -10.64 13.94
C ILE A 75 -6.38 -10.27 14.94
N THR A 76 -5.22 -9.81 14.46
CA THR A 76 -4.11 -9.34 15.28
C THR A 76 -3.89 -7.85 15.07
N ARG A 77 -3.97 -7.07 16.15
CA ARG A 77 -3.61 -5.66 16.21
C ARG A 77 -2.08 -5.53 16.13
N GLY A 78 -1.59 -4.76 15.17
CA GLY A 78 -0.19 -4.34 15.14
C GLY A 78 0.08 -3.32 16.24
N GLN A 79 1.15 -3.51 17.01
CA GLN A 79 1.62 -2.46 17.93
C GLN A 79 2.63 -1.57 17.19
N MET A 80 2.34 -0.28 17.13
CA MET A 80 3.32 0.72 16.71
C MET A 80 4.22 1.06 17.89
N ASN A 81 5.49 0.65 17.82
CA ASN A 81 6.54 1.21 18.65
C ASN A 81 7.57 1.84 17.72
N ASP A 82 7.78 3.16 17.84
CA ASP A 82 8.87 3.90 17.19
C ASP A 82 9.02 3.59 15.68
N GLY A 83 7.94 3.83 14.92
CA GLY A 83 7.94 3.74 13.45
C GLY A 83 8.02 2.32 12.86
N ASN A 84 8.12 1.28 13.70
CA ASN A 84 8.09 -0.11 13.26
C ASN A 84 6.78 -0.76 13.73
N VAL A 85 5.98 -1.25 12.77
CA VAL A 85 4.81 -2.08 13.07
C VAL A 85 5.33 -3.46 13.47
N LYS A 86 5.37 -3.73 14.77
CA LYS A 86 5.71 -5.06 15.26
C LYS A 86 4.42 -5.88 15.29
N LEU A 87 4.22 -6.71 14.28
CA LEU A 87 3.17 -7.73 14.28
C LEU A 87 3.66 -8.92 15.10
N GLU A 88 3.14 -9.05 16.32
CA GLU A 88 3.33 -10.29 17.08
C GLU A 88 2.37 -11.35 16.53
N ILE A 89 2.76 -11.97 15.42
CA ILE A 89 2.03 -13.09 14.86
C ILE A 89 2.19 -14.27 15.84
N PRO A 90 1.11 -14.79 16.43
CA PRO A 90 1.21 -16.00 17.24
C PRO A 90 1.50 -17.17 16.31
N VAL A 91 2.78 -17.43 16.05
CA VAL A 91 3.23 -18.67 15.41
C VAL A 91 2.79 -19.78 16.34
N GLY A 92 1.81 -20.58 15.90
CA GLY A 92 1.28 -21.69 16.66
C GLY A 92 2.41 -22.59 17.13
N LYS A 93 2.71 -22.57 18.43
CA LYS A 93 3.60 -23.53 19.07
C LYS A 93 2.89 -24.88 19.21
N ASP A 94 2.40 -25.45 18.12
CA ASP A 94 1.98 -26.84 18.12
C ASP A 94 2.05 -27.44 16.72
N LYS A 95 3.18 -28.15 16.54
CA LYS A 95 3.40 -29.35 15.72
C LYS A 95 3.89 -29.20 14.28
N ASP A 96 4.99 -29.92 14.09
CA ASP A 96 5.60 -30.48 12.89
C ASP A 96 6.35 -29.52 11.97
N ASP A 97 7.57 -29.19 12.40
CA ASP A 97 8.84 -29.57 11.75
C ASP A 97 8.76 -29.96 10.26
N ASN A 98 8.32 -29.04 9.40
CA ASN A 98 8.61 -29.02 7.97
C ASN A 98 8.56 -27.58 7.48
N ASP A 99 9.74 -27.02 7.19
CA ASP A 99 10.01 -25.95 6.22
C ASP A 99 8.82 -25.02 5.90
N VAL A 100 8.34 -24.24 6.87
CA VAL A 100 7.64 -22.99 6.54
C VAL A 100 8.75 -22.02 6.15
N ASP A 101 9.09 -22.15 4.88
CA ASP A 101 10.17 -21.50 4.15
C ASP A 101 10.26 -20.02 4.58
N ASP A 102 11.42 -19.59 5.08
CA ASP A 102 11.71 -18.16 5.32
C ASP A 102 11.40 -17.32 4.06
N ASN A 103 11.42 -17.96 2.89
CA ASN A 103 10.97 -17.39 1.61
C ASN A 103 9.51 -16.93 1.59
N ILE A 104 8.59 -17.52 2.37
CA ILE A 104 7.19 -17.05 2.43
C ILE A 104 7.12 -15.73 3.21
N ILE A 105 7.94 -15.59 4.25
CA ILE A 105 8.05 -14.35 5.04
C ILE A 105 8.66 -13.26 4.16
N ASP A 106 9.73 -13.57 3.43
CA ASP A 106 10.36 -12.63 2.49
C ASP A 106 9.43 -12.24 1.33
N MET A 107 8.66 -13.19 0.78
CA MET A 107 7.68 -12.90 -0.28
C MET A 107 6.46 -12.12 0.23
N LEU A 108 6.05 -12.31 1.49
CA LEU A 108 5.00 -11.52 2.12
C LEU A 108 5.48 -10.11 2.46
N ASP A 109 6.72 -9.96 2.91
CA ASP A 109 7.35 -8.66 3.14
C ASP A 109 7.45 -7.89 1.82
N ASP A 110 7.84 -8.52 0.71
CA ASP A 110 7.86 -7.88 -0.61
C ASP A 110 6.46 -7.52 -1.11
N GLN A 111 5.45 -8.38 -0.88
CA GLN A 111 4.06 -8.08 -1.27
C GLN A 111 3.42 -6.99 -0.40
N LEU A 112 3.72 -6.94 0.90
CA LEU A 112 3.26 -5.88 1.81
C LEU A 112 3.97 -4.56 1.51
N ARG A 113 5.27 -4.56 1.25
CA ARG A 113 6.04 -3.40 0.78
C ARG A 113 5.51 -2.87 -0.56
N SER A 114 5.13 -3.75 -1.48
CA SER A 114 4.58 -3.35 -2.78
C SER A 114 3.16 -2.79 -2.70
N ARG A 115 2.34 -3.21 -1.72
CA ARG A 115 0.97 -2.72 -1.52
C ARG A 115 0.86 -1.52 -0.58
N GLN A 116 1.82 -1.33 0.33
CA GLN A 116 1.92 -0.14 1.18
C GLN A 116 2.51 1.07 0.47
N LYS A 117 3.28 0.88 -0.62
CA LYS A 117 3.80 1.98 -1.44
C LYS A 117 2.72 2.90 -2.04
N ASP A 118 1.49 2.42 -2.19
CA ASP A 118 0.40 3.20 -2.80
C ASP A 118 -0.49 3.94 -1.79
N ARG A 119 -0.39 3.71 -0.46
CA ARG A 119 -1.38 4.27 0.48
C ARG A 119 -0.95 4.69 1.88
N ASP A 120 0.22 4.32 2.39
CA ASP A 120 0.64 4.80 3.70
C ASP A 120 2.10 5.23 3.65
N GLY A 121 2.34 6.53 3.86
CA GLY A 121 3.65 7.06 4.20
C GLY A 121 4.22 6.26 5.37
N ALA A 122 5.24 5.46 5.09
CA ALA A 122 5.87 4.61 6.09
C ALA A 122 7.37 4.63 5.89
N ASN A 123 8.05 4.93 7.00
CA ASN A 123 9.48 4.82 7.26
C ASN A 123 10.09 3.48 6.77
N THR A 124 10.26 3.37 5.47
CA THR A 124 11.41 2.73 4.86
C THR A 124 12.33 3.86 4.47
N THR A 125 13.62 3.69 4.67
CA THR A 125 14.68 4.64 4.26
C THR A 125 14.81 4.69 2.73
N ASP A 126 13.71 4.46 2.02
CA ASP A 126 13.57 4.50 0.59
C ASP A 126 12.80 5.77 0.25
N PRO A 127 13.42 6.74 -0.44
CA PRO A 127 12.77 7.99 -0.82
C PRO A 127 11.48 7.73 -1.60
N LEU A 128 10.45 8.53 -1.34
CA LEU A 128 9.20 8.49 -2.09
C LEU A 128 9.52 8.76 -3.57
N SER A 129 9.24 7.77 -4.42
CA SER A 129 9.50 7.85 -5.86
C SER A 129 8.22 7.63 -6.64
N ILE A 130 7.93 8.55 -7.55
CA ILE A 130 6.69 8.58 -8.33
C ILE A 130 7.03 8.74 -9.80
N VAL A 131 6.24 8.11 -10.67
CA VAL A 131 6.34 8.23 -12.12
C VAL A 131 5.08 8.88 -12.66
N ILE A 132 5.24 10.00 -13.37
CA ILE A 132 4.15 10.75 -14.00
C ILE A 132 4.28 10.61 -15.51
N ALA A 133 3.18 10.27 -16.18
CA ALA A 133 3.09 10.14 -17.62
C ALA A 133 2.43 11.37 -18.27
N PHE A 134 2.96 11.75 -19.42
CA PHE A 134 2.49 12.86 -20.25
C PHE A 134 2.30 12.34 -21.67
N ALA A 135 1.12 12.60 -22.24
CA ALA A 135 0.80 12.20 -23.61
C ALA A 135 1.61 12.99 -24.64
N ASP A 136 1.94 14.25 -24.34
CA ASP A 136 2.75 15.14 -25.19
C ASP A 136 3.91 15.75 -24.39
N LEU A 137 5.01 16.07 -25.08
CA LEU A 137 6.12 16.81 -24.53
C LEU A 137 5.72 18.24 -24.13
N GLU A 138 4.76 18.84 -24.84
CA GLU A 138 4.28 20.21 -24.56
C GLU A 138 3.68 20.35 -23.15
N ASP A 139 3.00 19.32 -22.65
CA ASP A 139 2.45 19.31 -21.29
C ASP A 139 3.58 19.31 -20.24
N LEU A 140 4.62 18.52 -20.49
CA LEU A 140 5.81 18.48 -19.65
C LEU A 140 6.60 19.80 -19.70
N ILE A 141 6.70 20.44 -20.86
CA ILE A 141 7.30 21.78 -21.01
C ILE A 141 6.47 22.82 -20.23
N THR A 142 5.15 22.73 -20.27
CA THR A 142 4.27 23.65 -19.54
C THR A 142 4.43 23.48 -18.03
N LEU A 143 4.47 22.24 -17.55
CA LEU A 143 4.79 21.91 -16.16
C LEU A 143 6.14 22.52 -15.75
N SER A 144 7.16 22.42 -16.61
CA SER A 144 8.50 22.93 -16.29
C SER A 144 8.55 24.44 -16.04
N LYS A 145 7.59 25.19 -16.58
CA LYS A 145 7.47 26.64 -16.42
C LYS A 145 6.61 27.00 -15.20
N ALA A 146 5.65 26.15 -14.85
CA ALA A 146 4.67 26.40 -13.79
C ALA A 146 5.11 25.89 -12.42
N VAL A 147 5.86 24.78 -12.38
CA VAL A 147 6.31 24.11 -11.17
C VAL A 147 7.83 24.19 -11.11
N LYS A 148 8.33 24.55 -9.93
CA LYS A 148 9.76 24.47 -9.60
C LYS A 148 9.94 23.34 -8.62
N LEU A 149 10.86 22.44 -8.94
CA LEU A 149 11.22 21.30 -8.11
C LEU A 149 12.57 21.60 -7.45
N ASP A 150 12.59 22.68 -6.65
CA ASP A 150 13.80 23.10 -5.94
C ASP A 150 14.21 22.00 -4.96
N TYR A 151 15.39 21.40 -5.14
CA TYR A 151 15.96 20.32 -4.32
C TYR A 151 15.29 18.93 -4.43
N VAL A 152 14.40 18.72 -5.41
CA VAL A 152 13.81 17.40 -5.68
C VAL A 152 14.50 16.75 -6.88
N GLN A 153 14.98 15.51 -6.70
CA GLN A 153 15.61 14.77 -7.79
C GLN A 153 14.54 14.40 -8.82
N ASN A 154 14.78 14.75 -10.08
CA ASN A 154 13.83 14.47 -11.14
C ASN A 154 14.51 14.18 -12.49
N GLU A 155 13.97 13.20 -13.21
CA GLU A 155 14.52 12.65 -14.44
C GLU A 155 13.42 12.52 -15.49
N VAL A 156 13.74 12.76 -16.76
CA VAL A 156 12.78 12.71 -17.88
C VAL A 156 13.15 11.61 -18.86
N TYR A 157 12.15 10.81 -19.22
CA TYR A 157 12.27 9.69 -20.13
C TYR A 157 11.21 9.74 -21.23
N ALA A 158 11.45 9.01 -22.32
CA ALA A 158 10.49 8.78 -23.38
C ALA A 158 10.39 7.28 -23.65
N LEU A 159 9.19 6.71 -23.63
CA LEU A 159 8.93 5.31 -23.92
C LEU A 159 7.63 5.20 -24.72
N GLU A 160 7.65 4.47 -25.83
CA GLU A 160 6.45 4.18 -26.66
C GLU A 160 5.63 5.43 -27.03
N ASN A 161 6.32 6.55 -27.33
CA ASN A 161 5.72 7.83 -27.70
C ASN A 161 4.95 8.55 -26.56
N VAL A 162 5.20 8.14 -25.32
CA VAL A 162 4.76 8.78 -24.08
C VAL A 162 5.98 9.32 -23.34
N TYR A 163 5.84 10.47 -22.70
CA TYR A 163 6.90 11.07 -21.90
C TYR A 163 6.66 10.79 -20.42
N TYR A 164 7.72 10.52 -19.69
CA TYR A 164 7.67 10.16 -18.28
C TYR A 164 8.57 11.09 -17.48
N LEU A 165 8.05 11.61 -16.38
CA LEU A 165 8.80 12.32 -15.36
C LEU A 165 8.89 11.41 -14.13
N HIS A 166 10.10 11.05 -13.75
CA HIS A 166 10.38 10.39 -12.49
C HIS A 166 10.75 11.46 -11.46
N ILE A 167 10.07 11.45 -10.31
CA ILE A 167 10.30 12.36 -9.20
C ILE A 167 10.67 11.52 -7.98
N GLU A 168 11.76 11.88 -7.31
CA GLU A 168 12.25 11.23 -6.10
C GLU A 168 12.40 12.31 -5.02
N PHE A 169 11.55 12.23 -4.00
CA PHE A 169 11.57 13.12 -2.85
C PHE A 169 12.57 12.62 -1.82
N ASP A 170 13.42 13.51 -1.33
CA ASP A 170 14.31 13.18 -0.22
C ASP A 170 13.64 13.38 1.15
N ASP A 171 14.38 13.03 2.20
CA ASP A 171 13.93 13.13 3.59
C ASP A 171 13.74 14.58 4.08
N PHE A 172 14.00 15.62 3.27
CA PHE A 172 13.78 17.01 3.66
C PHE A 172 12.33 17.46 3.49
N TYR A 173 11.51 16.73 2.73
CA TYR A 173 10.10 17.06 2.51
C TYR A 173 9.20 16.28 3.45
N ASP A 174 8.31 16.96 4.16
CA ASP A 174 7.22 16.31 4.87
C ASP A 174 6.10 15.86 3.92
N GLU A 175 5.19 15.01 4.40
CA GLU A 175 4.08 14.47 3.59
C GLU A 175 3.19 15.58 3.00
N GLU A 176 2.98 16.69 3.72
CA GLU A 176 2.13 17.80 3.25
C GLU A 176 2.81 18.57 2.10
N GLU A 177 4.13 18.76 2.18
CA GLU A 177 4.93 19.35 1.12
C GLU A 177 4.99 18.44 -0.13
N GLN A 178 5.18 17.14 0.07
CA GLN A 178 5.17 16.14 -1.01
C GLN A 178 3.81 16.13 -1.73
N ASP A 179 2.71 16.06 -0.99
CA ASP A 179 1.35 16.08 -1.52
C ASP A 179 1.05 17.36 -2.29
N ASN A 180 1.51 18.52 -1.79
CA ASN A 180 1.31 19.79 -2.46
C ASN A 180 2.09 19.88 -3.79
N ILE A 181 3.32 19.37 -3.83
CA ILE A 181 4.10 19.30 -5.07
C ILE A 181 3.42 18.35 -6.06
N LEU A 182 3.07 17.15 -5.60
CA LEU A 182 2.41 16.13 -6.42
C LEU A 182 1.09 16.64 -7.00
N SER A 183 0.26 17.28 -6.18
CA SER A 183 -1.02 17.86 -6.60
C SER A 183 -0.86 18.83 -7.77
N ARG A 184 0.20 19.65 -7.75
CA ARG A 184 0.49 20.60 -8.84
C ARG A 184 1.03 19.91 -10.07
N VAL A 185 1.83 18.86 -9.91
CA VAL A 185 2.39 18.07 -11.01
C VAL A 185 1.26 17.32 -11.75
N LEU A 186 0.31 16.75 -11.00
CA LEU A 186 -0.84 16.02 -11.52
C LEU A 186 -1.86 16.90 -12.27
N GLU A 187 -1.71 18.23 -12.26
CA GLU A 187 -2.49 19.10 -13.14
C GLU A 187 -2.08 18.98 -14.62
N TYR A 188 -0.85 18.52 -14.88
CA TYR A 188 -0.26 18.48 -16.23
C TYR A 188 -0.03 17.05 -16.74
N GLY A 189 -0.11 16.05 -15.88
CA GLY A 189 0.12 14.65 -16.22
C GLY A 189 -0.63 13.71 -15.29
N GLU A 190 -0.58 12.42 -15.59
CA GLU A 190 -1.25 11.38 -14.80
C GLU A 190 -0.22 10.48 -14.15
N GLU A 191 -0.49 10.02 -12.93
CA GLU A 191 0.33 9.00 -12.28
C GLU A 191 0.31 7.69 -13.11
N SER A 192 1.47 7.06 -13.22
CA SER A 192 1.66 5.89 -14.06
C SER A 192 2.12 4.68 -13.25
N ASP A 193 1.41 3.56 -13.40
CA ASP A 193 1.77 2.26 -12.82
C ASP A 193 3.05 1.64 -13.42
N VAL A 194 3.62 2.25 -14.45
CA VAL A 194 4.85 1.76 -15.09
C VAL A 194 6.06 1.99 -14.18
N SER A 195 6.66 0.90 -13.70
CA SER A 195 7.88 0.96 -12.89
C SER A 195 9.02 1.70 -13.58
N ILE A 196 9.74 2.53 -12.83
CA ILE A 196 10.95 3.22 -13.26
C ILE A 196 12.01 2.28 -13.85
N HIS A 197 12.11 1.04 -13.35
CA HIS A 197 13.06 0.04 -13.86
C HIS A 197 12.78 -0.31 -15.32
N ARG A 198 11.50 -0.50 -15.68
CA ARG A 198 11.09 -0.77 -17.07
C ARG A 198 11.41 0.42 -17.97
N ILE A 199 11.19 1.63 -17.48
CA ILE A 199 11.47 2.87 -18.23
C ILE A 199 12.99 3.02 -18.44
N ARG A 200 13.81 2.76 -17.42
CA ARG A 200 15.28 2.82 -17.52
C ARG A 200 15.84 1.75 -18.46
N GLU A 201 15.24 0.56 -18.50
CA GLU A 201 15.70 -0.54 -19.35
C GLU A 201 15.28 -0.39 -20.83
N TYR A 202 14.02 -0.01 -21.08
CA TYR A 202 13.42 -0.03 -22.42
C TYR A 202 13.14 1.36 -23.00
N GLY A 203 13.13 2.39 -22.16
CA GLY A 203 12.89 3.77 -22.55
C GLY A 203 14.18 4.48 -22.97
N HIS A 204 14.00 5.72 -23.43
CA HIS A 204 15.08 6.62 -23.75
C HIS A 204 15.17 7.74 -22.72
N THR A 205 16.33 7.88 -22.07
CA THR A 205 16.61 9.02 -21.19
C THR A 205 16.69 10.29 -22.01
N VAL A 206 15.80 11.24 -21.73
CA VAL A 206 15.80 12.58 -22.34
C VAL A 206 16.67 13.51 -21.50
N VAL A 207 16.45 13.52 -20.18
CA VAL A 207 17.27 14.26 -19.21
C VAL A 207 17.48 13.41 -17.97
N SER A 208 18.73 13.26 -17.54
CA SER A 208 19.10 12.39 -16.42
C SER A 208 19.15 13.07 -15.06
N GLU A 209 19.18 14.41 -15.00
CA GLU A 209 19.22 15.15 -13.73
C GLU A 209 18.55 16.52 -13.93
N ASN A 210 17.76 16.95 -12.93
CA ASN A 210 17.03 18.22 -12.95
C ASN A 210 16.24 18.43 -14.25
N GLY A 211 15.49 17.40 -14.64
CA GLY A 211 14.74 17.34 -15.90
C GLY A 211 13.83 18.56 -16.12
N VAL A 212 13.08 18.95 -15.10
CA VAL A 212 12.20 20.12 -15.11
C VAL A 212 12.98 21.40 -15.36
N GLU A 213 14.07 21.64 -14.62
CA GLU A 213 14.88 22.84 -14.73
C GLU A 213 15.56 22.94 -16.11
N VAL A 214 16.06 21.81 -16.61
CA VAL A 214 16.70 21.72 -17.93
C VAL A 214 15.67 22.04 -19.01
N LEU A 215 14.48 21.41 -18.98
CA LEU A 215 13.42 21.69 -19.96
C LEU A 215 12.99 23.16 -19.94
N ALA A 216 12.82 23.74 -18.75
CA ALA A 216 12.49 25.16 -18.60
C ALA A 216 13.56 26.07 -19.23
N SER A 217 14.84 25.71 -19.12
CA SER A 217 15.95 26.50 -19.67
C SER A 217 16.09 26.38 -21.20
N TYR A 218 15.80 25.21 -21.78
CA TYR A 218 15.94 24.96 -23.22
C TYR A 218 14.74 25.44 -24.03
N PHE A 219 13.54 25.46 -23.45
CA PHE A 219 12.28 25.79 -24.13
C PHE A 219 11.65 27.12 -23.67
N SER A 220 12.48 28.04 -23.15
CA SER A 220 12.05 29.39 -22.71
C SER A 220 11.51 30.27 -23.82
#